data_AF-B2UR83-F1
#
_entry.id   AF-B2UR83-F1
#
_cell.length_a   1.000
_cell.length_b   1.000
_cell.length_c   1.000
_cell.angle_alpha   90.00
_cell.angle_beta   90.00
_cell.angle_gamma   90.00
#
_symmetry.space_group_name_H-M   'P 1'
#
loop_
_entity.id
_entity.type
_entity.pdbx_description
1 polymer ?
#
loop_
_entity_poly.entity_id
_entity_poly.type
_entity_poly.pdbx_seq_one_letter_code
_entity_poly.pdbx_strand_id
1 'polypeptide(L)'
;MNTRTVTSLWVGGELPLMSVLCIKSFLDHGHAFQLFTYRNYDNIPAGTLVRDARDILPEEAIFHDSHNSLAPFSDWFRMKFLSQEGGFWVDMDVICLGDELPASPLWFCREWAEVVAVGAMAFPPGHSVPATLCRLAEDPALRVPWDSPEEVRAKEELLRRVPDIADRRRQVPWGFCGPTGMTRALRHCGLFDRAAPSSHMYPVPWTRWRDCYNGSIRLAGPELSNAWCVHLWGEMARREPDAWENMSRSSMAGELLDRHLPGHAWKPAPGPRKKVNILVGICSCTGAANRRKACRETWLSHPQEGVECRFFLGRRTPLPNEPDVVALWVEDDYRHLPAKGLAFYQYALEHYDFDWLFKCDDDTWLALDRLESLCDGRYDLVGDMSLADRGFPSGGAGYLMSRALVEGIVAHGGRVPAVGAEDVIFGRLARELGARVHATPRLFLSHAPAPHRLNDQVSAHWCSPGRMHGIEALFHDEPVAVYDAVHPHWRDELLFFARGRFMRGAGGCTGRYVLQDGLLTLFWDDWAPEALEKNGSGFSRGPFSLTPAAGSRQLPFPESVS
;
A
#
# COMPACT_ATOMS: atom_id res chain seq x y z
N MET A 1 -26.64 -21.31 -20.66
CA MET A 1 -25.19 -21.04 -20.62
C MET A 1 -24.72 -20.78 -22.04
N ASN A 2 -24.08 -19.64 -22.30
CA ASN A 2 -23.46 -19.35 -23.61
C ASN A 2 -22.05 -19.94 -23.61
N THR A 3 -21.94 -21.26 -23.77
CA THR A 3 -20.63 -21.91 -23.91
C THR A 3 -19.93 -21.37 -25.16
N ARG A 4 -18.66 -20.96 -25.02
CA ARG A 4 -17.83 -20.45 -26.11
C ARG A 4 -16.49 -21.17 -26.11
N THR A 5 -15.86 -21.21 -27.28
CA THR A 5 -14.43 -21.52 -27.40
C THR A 5 -13.66 -20.21 -27.30
N VAL A 6 -12.90 -20.07 -26.22
CA VAL A 6 -11.99 -18.97 -25.94
C VAL A 6 -10.62 -19.33 -26.48
N THR A 7 -9.96 -18.42 -27.19
CA THR A 7 -8.67 -18.67 -27.84
C THR A 7 -7.61 -17.70 -27.34
N SER A 8 -6.40 -18.20 -27.13
CA SER A 8 -5.25 -17.41 -26.71
C SER A 8 -3.95 -17.95 -27.30
N LEU A 9 -2.89 -17.15 -27.19
CA LEU A 9 -1.53 -17.51 -27.57
C LEU A 9 -0.60 -17.41 -26.36
N TRP A 10 0.29 -18.37 -26.22
CA TRP A 10 1.44 -18.25 -25.33
C TRP A 10 2.76 -18.55 -26.05
N VAL A 11 3.68 -17.59 -25.95
CA VAL A 11 5.04 -17.67 -26.49
C VAL A 11 6.01 -17.35 -25.36
N GLY A 12 6.51 -18.37 -24.70
CA GLY A 12 7.43 -18.23 -23.58
C GLY A 12 8.22 -19.51 -23.31
N GLY A 13 9.29 -19.39 -22.53
CA GLY A 13 10.06 -20.54 -22.06
C GLY A 13 9.23 -21.50 -21.20
N GLU A 14 8.37 -20.91 -20.38
CA GLU A 14 7.52 -21.58 -19.37
C GLU A 14 6.11 -21.00 -19.44
N LEU A 15 5.11 -21.75 -18.98
CA LEU A 15 3.74 -21.25 -18.82
C LEU A 15 3.53 -20.77 -17.37
N PRO A 16 3.45 -19.45 -17.12
CA PRO A 16 3.43 -18.90 -15.77
C PRO A 16 2.09 -19.17 -15.08
N LEU A 17 2.08 -19.03 -13.75
CA LEU A 17 0.89 -19.23 -12.91
C LEU A 17 -0.32 -18.41 -13.38
N MET A 18 -0.12 -17.15 -13.78
CA MET A 18 -1.18 -16.30 -14.36
C MET A 18 -1.89 -16.96 -15.54
N SER A 19 -1.10 -17.54 -16.45
CA SER A 19 -1.59 -18.17 -17.68
C SER A 19 -2.36 -19.45 -17.35
N VAL A 20 -1.88 -20.23 -16.37
CA VAL A 20 -2.60 -21.41 -15.85
C VAL A 20 -3.93 -20.99 -15.21
N LEU A 21 -3.93 -19.91 -14.42
CA LEU A 21 -5.15 -19.34 -13.82
C LEU A 21 -6.15 -18.85 -14.88
N CYS A 22 -5.68 -18.15 -15.92
CA CYS A 22 -6.50 -17.72 -17.05
C CYS A 22 -7.24 -18.92 -17.65
N ILE A 23 -6.51 -19.94 -18.12
CA ILE A 23 -7.08 -21.14 -18.71
C ILE A 23 -8.10 -21.80 -17.76
N LYS A 24 -7.69 -22.04 -16.50
CA LYS A 24 -8.50 -22.74 -15.51
C LYS A 24 -9.80 -21.99 -15.19
N SER A 25 -9.76 -20.66 -15.13
CA SER A 25 -10.96 -19.86 -14.84
C SER A 25 -12.04 -20.04 -15.90
N PHE A 26 -11.69 -20.06 -17.19
CA PHE A 26 -12.66 -20.30 -18.26
C PHE A 26 -13.20 -21.73 -18.25
N LEU A 27 -12.32 -22.73 -18.03
CA LEU A 27 -12.72 -24.13 -17.95
C LEU A 27 -13.69 -24.39 -16.79
N ASP A 28 -13.45 -23.78 -15.62
CA ASP A 28 -14.31 -23.91 -14.44
C ASP A 28 -15.71 -23.30 -14.65
N HIS A 29 -15.81 -22.27 -15.48
CA HIS A 29 -17.05 -21.65 -15.91
C HIS A 29 -17.67 -22.33 -17.15
N GLY A 30 -17.17 -23.50 -17.53
CA GLY A 30 -17.75 -24.33 -18.59
C GLY A 30 -17.50 -23.82 -20.01
N HIS A 31 -16.55 -22.91 -20.21
CA HIS A 31 -16.09 -22.49 -21.53
C HIS A 31 -14.96 -23.40 -22.02
N ALA A 32 -14.93 -23.70 -23.31
CA ALA A 32 -13.79 -24.40 -23.90
C ALA A 32 -12.62 -23.43 -24.08
N PHE A 33 -11.40 -23.88 -23.82
CA PHE A 33 -10.20 -23.05 -23.97
C PHE A 33 -9.24 -23.65 -24.99
N GLN A 34 -8.87 -22.86 -26.00
CA GLN A 34 -7.90 -23.20 -27.04
C GLN A 34 -6.62 -22.39 -26.83
N LEU A 35 -5.51 -23.09 -26.63
CA LEU A 35 -4.19 -22.48 -26.46
C LEU A 35 -3.32 -22.76 -27.69
N PHE A 36 -2.94 -21.71 -28.41
CA PHE A 36 -1.86 -21.77 -29.38
C PHE A 36 -0.50 -21.65 -28.69
N THR A 37 0.43 -22.52 -29.07
CA THR A 37 1.82 -22.45 -28.62
C THR A 37 2.76 -23.11 -29.63
N TYR A 38 4.03 -22.70 -29.60
CA TYR A 38 5.10 -23.30 -30.41
C TYR A 38 5.75 -24.52 -29.74
N ARG A 39 5.45 -24.78 -28.46
CA ARG A 39 6.08 -25.84 -27.65
C ARG A 39 5.10 -26.47 -26.66
N ASN A 40 5.47 -27.61 -26.09
CA ASN A 40 4.66 -28.28 -25.07
C ASN A 40 5.01 -27.75 -23.66
N TYR A 41 4.01 -27.70 -22.77
CA TYR A 41 4.20 -27.41 -21.35
C TYR A 41 3.46 -28.45 -20.51
N ASP A 42 4.08 -28.91 -19.43
CA ASP A 42 3.53 -29.97 -18.58
C ASP A 42 2.39 -29.48 -17.66
N ASN A 43 2.34 -28.18 -17.39
CA ASN A 43 1.39 -27.55 -16.47
C ASN A 43 0.16 -26.93 -17.15
N ILE A 44 -0.13 -27.29 -18.40
CA ILE A 44 -1.37 -26.88 -19.08
C ILE A 44 -2.57 -27.54 -18.36
N PRO A 45 -3.58 -26.78 -17.92
CA PRO A 45 -4.78 -27.36 -17.31
C PRO A 45 -5.45 -28.42 -18.18
N ALA A 46 -5.84 -29.54 -17.55
CA ALA A 46 -6.57 -30.61 -18.22
C ALA A 46 -7.89 -30.08 -18.83
N GLY A 47 -8.19 -30.50 -20.07
CA GLY A 47 -9.33 -30.01 -20.84
C GLY A 47 -9.01 -28.87 -21.82
N THR A 48 -7.80 -28.32 -21.78
CA THR A 48 -7.34 -27.32 -22.77
C THR A 48 -7.12 -27.96 -24.14
N LEU A 49 -7.64 -27.31 -25.18
CA LEU A 49 -7.40 -27.67 -26.58
C LEU A 49 -6.08 -27.01 -27.02
N VAL A 50 -5.00 -27.79 -27.09
CA VAL A 50 -3.69 -27.27 -27.50
C VAL A 50 -3.55 -27.37 -29.02
N ARG A 51 -3.15 -26.27 -29.68
CA ARG A 51 -2.85 -26.21 -31.12
C ARG A 51 -1.46 -25.65 -31.37
N ASP A 52 -0.84 -26.12 -32.45
CA ASP A 52 0.46 -25.58 -32.88
C ASP A 52 0.27 -24.16 -33.45
N ALA A 53 0.98 -23.19 -32.87
CA ALA A 53 0.95 -21.81 -33.33
C ALA A 53 1.47 -21.64 -34.77
N ARG A 54 2.24 -22.61 -35.28
CA ARG A 54 2.72 -22.67 -36.68
C ARG A 54 1.59 -22.74 -37.71
N ASP A 55 0.40 -23.17 -37.30
CA ASP A 55 -0.81 -23.14 -38.15
C ASP A 55 -1.20 -21.70 -38.55
N ILE A 56 -0.86 -20.72 -37.71
CA ILE A 56 -1.19 -19.31 -37.92
C ILE A 56 0.04 -18.53 -38.39
N LEU A 57 1.16 -18.59 -37.65
CA LEU A 57 2.42 -17.93 -38.00
C LEU A 57 3.61 -18.84 -37.73
N PRO A 58 4.62 -18.90 -38.62
CA PRO A 58 5.82 -19.70 -38.39
C PRO A 58 6.61 -19.16 -37.18
N GLU A 59 7.36 -20.03 -36.49
CA GLU A 59 8.11 -19.66 -35.28
C GLU A 59 9.21 -18.62 -35.58
N GLU A 60 9.77 -18.66 -36.78
CA GLU A 60 10.79 -17.73 -37.28
C GLU A 60 10.25 -16.30 -37.46
N ALA A 61 8.92 -16.13 -37.47
CA ALA A 61 8.28 -14.83 -37.51
C ALA A 61 8.20 -14.14 -36.15
N ILE A 62 8.56 -14.82 -35.04
CA ILE A 62 8.59 -14.23 -33.70
C ILE A 62 9.63 -13.09 -33.67
N PHE A 63 9.21 -11.93 -33.19
CA PHE A 63 10.09 -10.78 -32.97
C PHE A 63 9.70 -10.01 -31.72
N HIS A 64 10.65 -9.24 -31.21
CA HIS A 64 10.43 -8.25 -30.16
C HIS A 64 10.64 -6.86 -30.75
N ASP A 65 9.93 -5.87 -30.21
CA ASP A 65 10.15 -4.46 -30.56
C ASP A 65 11.47 -3.91 -29.98
N SER A 66 11.74 -2.63 -30.22
CA SER A 66 12.91 -1.92 -29.73
C SER A 66 13.01 -1.84 -28.19
N HIS A 67 11.93 -2.13 -27.46
CA HIS A 67 11.89 -2.18 -25.99
C HIS A 67 11.84 -3.62 -25.47
N ASN A 68 12.17 -4.60 -26.32
CA ASN A 68 12.14 -6.02 -26.01
C ASN A 68 10.73 -6.58 -25.69
N SER A 69 9.66 -5.91 -26.14
CA SER A 69 8.29 -6.36 -25.96
C SER A 69 7.85 -7.31 -27.07
N LEU A 70 7.18 -8.41 -26.68
CA LEU A 70 6.55 -9.35 -27.60
C LEU A 70 5.18 -8.85 -28.11
N ALA A 71 4.64 -7.77 -27.53
CA ALA A 71 3.27 -7.31 -27.80
C ALA A 71 2.95 -7.14 -29.31
N PRO A 72 3.82 -6.53 -30.15
CA PRO A 72 3.50 -6.38 -31.57
C PRO A 72 3.41 -7.71 -32.35
N PHE A 73 4.20 -8.71 -31.96
CA PHE A 73 4.08 -10.06 -32.54
C PHE A 73 2.77 -10.72 -32.11
N SER A 74 2.40 -10.62 -30.82
CA SER A 74 1.13 -11.12 -30.31
C SER A 74 -0.07 -10.44 -31.00
N ASP A 75 0.01 -9.13 -31.23
CA ASP A 75 -0.99 -8.37 -31.99
C ASP A 75 -1.13 -8.92 -33.42
N TRP A 76 -0.02 -9.16 -34.12
CA TRP A 76 -0.05 -9.76 -35.46
C TRP A 76 -0.71 -11.13 -35.46
N PHE A 77 -0.28 -12.02 -34.56
CA PHE A 77 -0.84 -13.36 -34.45
C PHE A 77 -2.35 -13.32 -34.19
N ARG A 78 -2.78 -12.50 -33.23
CA ARG A 78 -4.20 -12.30 -32.88
C ARG A 78 -5.01 -11.86 -34.09
N MET A 79 -4.54 -10.83 -34.79
CA MET A 79 -5.24 -10.30 -35.96
C MET A 79 -5.28 -11.32 -37.10
N LYS A 80 -4.21 -12.08 -37.30
CA LYS A 80 -4.16 -13.13 -38.32
C LYS A 80 -5.17 -14.24 -38.01
N PHE A 81 -5.15 -14.80 -36.81
CA PHE A 81 -6.11 -15.78 -36.34
C PHE A 81 -7.56 -15.30 -36.50
N LEU A 82 -7.89 -14.12 -35.97
CA LEU A 82 -9.25 -13.56 -36.05
C LEU A 82 -9.68 -13.26 -37.49
N SER A 83 -8.75 -12.92 -38.39
CA SER A 83 -9.06 -12.70 -39.80
C SER A 83 -9.34 -14.01 -40.55
N GLN A 84 -8.65 -15.10 -40.20
CA GLN A 84 -8.75 -16.41 -40.86
C GLN A 84 -9.89 -17.27 -40.31
N GLU A 85 -9.93 -17.44 -39.00
CA GLU A 85 -10.84 -18.37 -38.32
C GLU A 85 -11.96 -17.65 -37.56
N GLY A 86 -11.72 -16.41 -37.13
CA GLY A 86 -12.63 -15.68 -36.24
C GLY A 86 -12.72 -16.31 -34.85
N GLY A 87 -13.75 -15.95 -34.09
CA GLY A 87 -13.97 -16.49 -32.74
C GLY A 87 -13.69 -15.48 -31.64
N PHE A 88 -13.55 -15.95 -30.40
CA PHE A 88 -13.35 -15.12 -29.21
C PHE A 88 -11.92 -15.26 -28.70
N TRP A 89 -11.18 -14.15 -28.69
CA TRP A 89 -9.82 -14.04 -28.20
C TRP A 89 -9.78 -13.45 -26.80
N VAL A 90 -8.89 -13.98 -25.95
CA VAL A 90 -8.44 -13.31 -24.73
C VAL A 90 -6.92 -13.36 -24.57
N ASP A 91 -6.33 -12.38 -23.89
CA ASP A 91 -4.94 -12.44 -23.46
C ASP A 91 -4.78 -13.37 -22.24
N MET A 92 -3.57 -13.90 -22.05
CA MET A 92 -3.27 -14.94 -21.04
C MET A 92 -3.25 -14.43 -19.58
N ASP A 93 -3.66 -13.19 -19.35
CA ASP A 93 -3.83 -12.52 -18.06
C ASP A 93 -5.26 -11.99 -17.87
N VAL A 94 -6.22 -12.45 -18.69
CA VAL A 94 -7.66 -12.22 -18.50
C VAL A 94 -8.29 -13.39 -17.77
N ILE A 95 -8.88 -13.14 -16.61
CA ILE A 95 -9.49 -14.16 -15.76
C ILE A 95 -11.01 -14.09 -15.86
N CYS A 96 -11.65 -15.23 -16.13
CA CYS A 96 -13.10 -15.37 -16.20
C CYS A 96 -13.72 -15.33 -14.78
N LEU A 97 -14.77 -14.54 -14.58
CA LEU A 97 -15.41 -14.36 -13.27
C LEU A 97 -16.77 -15.08 -13.16
N GLY A 98 -17.32 -15.57 -14.28
CA GLY A 98 -18.65 -16.15 -14.37
C GLY A 98 -18.94 -16.75 -15.74
N ASP A 99 -20.12 -17.33 -15.88
CA ASP A 99 -20.52 -18.05 -17.10
C ASP A 99 -21.02 -17.12 -18.24
N GLU A 100 -21.00 -15.81 -18.01
CA GLU A 100 -21.46 -14.80 -18.95
C GLU A 100 -20.34 -14.35 -19.88
N LEU A 101 -20.46 -14.71 -21.16
CA LEU A 101 -19.65 -14.16 -22.24
C LEU A 101 -20.56 -13.62 -23.34
N PRO A 102 -20.10 -12.61 -24.13
CA PRO A 102 -20.92 -12.00 -25.17
C PRO A 102 -21.40 -13.06 -26.17
N ALA A 103 -22.68 -13.07 -26.54
CA ALA A 103 -23.18 -14.02 -27.54
C ALA A 103 -22.77 -13.65 -28.98
N SER A 104 -22.60 -12.35 -29.24
CA SER A 104 -22.34 -11.80 -30.57
C SER A 104 -21.00 -12.29 -31.13
N PRO A 105 -20.94 -12.72 -32.40
CA PRO A 105 -19.67 -13.06 -33.06
C PRO A 105 -18.82 -11.82 -33.38
N LEU A 106 -19.37 -10.61 -33.28
CA LEU A 106 -18.65 -9.35 -33.36
C LEU A 106 -18.80 -8.61 -32.02
N TRP A 107 -17.71 -8.51 -31.27
CA TRP A 107 -17.70 -7.89 -29.95
C TRP A 107 -16.30 -7.39 -29.57
N PHE A 108 -16.22 -6.25 -28.88
CA PHE A 108 -14.98 -5.67 -28.40
C PHE A 108 -15.30 -4.72 -27.24
N CYS A 109 -14.30 -4.45 -26.39
CA CYS A 109 -14.49 -3.76 -25.12
C CYS A 109 -13.58 -2.53 -25.03
N ARG A 110 -14.12 -1.43 -24.50
CA ARG A 110 -13.30 -0.28 -24.15
C ARG A 110 -12.36 -0.64 -23.01
N GLU A 111 -11.13 -0.13 -23.05
CA GLU A 111 -10.26 -0.09 -21.88
C GLU A 111 -10.59 1.14 -21.03
N TRP A 112 -10.77 2.27 -21.70
CA TRP A 112 -11.21 3.55 -21.15
C TRP A 112 -11.94 4.36 -22.24
N ALA A 113 -12.39 5.57 -21.92
CA ALA A 113 -13.34 6.33 -22.74
C ALA A 113 -12.98 6.39 -24.23
N GLU A 114 -11.70 6.60 -24.56
CA GLU A 114 -11.27 6.84 -25.96
C GLU A 114 -10.55 5.66 -26.62
N VAL A 115 -10.44 4.51 -25.96
CA VAL A 115 -9.61 3.38 -26.44
C VAL A 115 -10.33 2.05 -26.29
N VAL A 116 -10.30 1.26 -27.36
CA VAL A 116 -10.70 -0.15 -27.36
C VAL A 116 -9.46 -1.01 -27.11
N ALA A 117 -9.54 -1.87 -26.11
CA ALA A 117 -8.47 -2.80 -25.78
C ALA A 117 -8.39 -3.93 -26.81
N VAL A 118 -7.27 -4.65 -26.80
CA VAL A 118 -7.10 -5.85 -27.63
C VAL A 118 -6.95 -7.15 -26.84
N GLY A 119 -7.04 -7.08 -25.51
CA GLY A 119 -6.93 -8.25 -24.65
C GLY A 119 -8.19 -9.11 -24.56
N ALA A 120 -9.34 -8.65 -25.06
CA ALA A 120 -10.56 -9.44 -25.16
C ALA A 120 -11.44 -8.95 -26.33
N MET A 121 -11.70 -9.81 -27.32
CA MET A 121 -12.52 -9.45 -28.49
C MET A 121 -13.08 -10.68 -29.21
N ALA A 122 -14.13 -10.48 -30.00
CA ALA A 122 -14.60 -11.44 -30.99
C ALA A 122 -14.84 -10.78 -32.34
N PHE A 123 -14.48 -11.51 -33.40
CA PHE A 123 -14.79 -11.16 -34.77
C PHE A 123 -15.27 -12.40 -35.54
N PRO A 124 -16.21 -12.24 -36.48
CA PRO A 124 -16.49 -13.31 -37.44
C PRO A 124 -15.30 -13.49 -38.39
N PRO A 125 -15.07 -14.70 -38.94
CA PRO A 125 -14.02 -14.93 -39.92
C PRO A 125 -14.17 -13.98 -41.11
N GLY A 126 -13.04 -13.51 -41.66
CA GLY A 126 -13.00 -12.61 -42.81
C GLY A 126 -13.41 -11.16 -42.52
N HIS A 127 -13.62 -10.75 -41.26
CA HIS A 127 -13.97 -9.36 -40.95
C HIS A 127 -12.85 -8.38 -41.36
N SER A 128 -13.23 -7.24 -41.93
CA SER A 128 -12.29 -6.28 -42.55
C SER A 128 -11.32 -5.65 -41.55
N VAL A 129 -11.74 -5.41 -40.31
CA VAL A 129 -10.90 -4.83 -39.24
C VAL A 129 -9.69 -5.70 -38.92
N PRO A 130 -9.82 -6.94 -38.40
CA PRO A 130 -8.67 -7.80 -38.14
C PRO A 130 -7.87 -8.11 -39.41
N ALA A 131 -8.52 -8.27 -40.57
CA ALA A 131 -7.82 -8.47 -41.84
C ALA A 131 -6.91 -7.29 -42.23
N THR A 132 -7.36 -6.04 -42.00
CA THR A 132 -6.57 -4.85 -42.32
C THR A 132 -5.43 -4.66 -41.31
N LEU A 133 -5.69 -4.89 -40.02
CA LEU A 133 -4.65 -4.82 -38.98
C LEU A 133 -3.61 -5.94 -39.15
N CYS A 134 -4.01 -7.14 -39.60
CA CYS A 134 -3.08 -8.21 -39.95
C CYS A 134 -2.13 -7.78 -41.07
N ARG A 135 -2.65 -7.24 -42.18
CA ARG A 135 -1.82 -6.74 -43.28
C ARG A 135 -0.90 -5.59 -42.85
N LEU A 136 -1.38 -4.72 -41.96
CA LEU A 136 -0.58 -3.62 -41.40
C LEU A 136 0.53 -4.13 -40.48
N ALA A 137 0.29 -5.20 -39.72
CA ALA A 137 1.32 -5.85 -38.91
C ALA A 137 2.34 -6.60 -39.78
N GLU A 138 1.88 -7.18 -40.89
CA GLU A 138 2.75 -7.81 -41.90
C GLU A 138 3.67 -6.78 -42.55
N ASP A 139 3.14 -5.65 -43.02
CA ASP A 139 3.94 -4.55 -43.56
C ASP A 139 3.61 -3.23 -42.85
N PRO A 140 4.43 -2.79 -41.88
CA PRO A 140 4.18 -1.54 -41.17
C PRO A 140 4.16 -0.28 -42.04
N ALA A 141 4.72 -0.35 -43.26
CA ALA A 141 4.69 0.73 -44.23
C ALA A 141 3.40 0.74 -45.09
N LEU A 142 2.52 -0.25 -44.92
CA LEU A 142 1.26 -0.34 -45.65
C LEU A 142 0.38 0.87 -45.37
N ARG A 143 -0.11 1.50 -46.44
CA ARG A 143 -1.10 2.58 -46.34
C ARG A 143 -2.46 1.99 -46.00
N VAL A 144 -3.12 2.58 -45.00
CA VAL A 144 -4.47 2.20 -44.58
C VAL A 144 -5.42 3.39 -44.71
N PRO A 145 -6.74 3.16 -44.86
CA PRO A 145 -7.71 4.23 -45.16
C PRO A 145 -7.81 5.35 -44.12
N TRP A 146 -7.29 5.13 -42.90
CA TRP A 146 -7.32 6.08 -41.80
C TRP A 146 -5.97 6.77 -41.53
N ASP A 147 -4.98 6.58 -42.40
CA ASP A 147 -3.71 7.32 -42.33
C ASP A 147 -3.92 8.80 -42.65
N SER A 148 -3.30 9.68 -41.87
CA SER A 148 -3.17 11.09 -42.20
C SER A 148 -2.12 11.31 -43.30
N PRO A 149 -2.13 12.46 -44.01
CA PRO A 149 -1.07 12.79 -44.97
C PRO A 149 0.35 12.77 -44.37
N GLU A 150 0.50 13.09 -43.08
CA GLU A 150 1.79 13.01 -42.38
C GLU A 150 2.23 11.56 -42.16
N GLU A 151 1.30 10.69 -41.77
CA GLU A 151 1.59 9.27 -41.56
C GLU A 151 1.91 8.56 -42.86
N VAL A 152 1.24 8.92 -43.96
CA VAL A 152 1.61 8.42 -45.30
C VAL A 152 3.05 8.79 -45.63
N ARG A 153 3.45 10.06 -45.42
CA ARG A 153 4.84 10.50 -45.62
C ARG A 153 5.82 9.77 -44.70
N ALA A 154 5.45 9.58 -43.43
CA ALA A 154 6.27 8.86 -42.46
C ALA A 154 6.47 7.39 -42.85
N LYS A 155 5.42 6.73 -43.38
CA LYS A 155 5.51 5.36 -43.91
C LYS A 155 6.37 5.27 -45.16
N GLU A 156 6.27 6.23 -46.08
CA GLU A 156 7.15 6.32 -47.25
C GLU A 156 8.62 6.50 -46.86
N GLU A 157 8.89 7.35 -45.86
CA GLU A 157 10.24 7.54 -45.30
C GLU A 157 10.73 6.28 -44.60
N LEU A 158 9.90 5.63 -43.79
CA LEU A 158 10.23 4.36 -43.13
C LEU A 158 10.61 3.28 -44.15
N LEU A 159 9.85 3.17 -45.24
CA LEU A 159 10.12 2.22 -46.32
C LEU A 159 11.48 2.49 -47.00
N ARG A 160 11.84 3.77 -47.19
CA ARG A 160 13.14 4.17 -47.75
C ARG A 160 14.29 3.90 -46.78
N ARG A 161 14.10 4.22 -45.49
CA ARG A 161 15.13 4.09 -44.45
C ARG A 161 15.37 2.64 -44.02
N VAL A 162 14.32 1.81 -44.03
CA VAL A 162 14.33 0.42 -43.53
C VAL A 162 13.66 -0.48 -44.57
N PRO A 163 14.38 -0.91 -45.63
CA PRO A 163 13.80 -1.71 -46.70
C PRO A 163 13.42 -3.14 -46.29
N ASP A 164 14.10 -3.69 -45.28
CA ASP A 164 13.77 -5.01 -44.72
C ASP A 164 12.49 -4.94 -43.87
N ILE A 165 11.53 -5.81 -44.19
CA ILE A 165 10.22 -5.82 -43.53
C ILE A 165 10.28 -6.33 -42.08
N ALA A 166 11.18 -7.26 -41.77
CA ALA A 166 11.37 -7.76 -40.41
C ALA A 166 11.95 -6.66 -39.52
N ASP A 167 12.89 -5.87 -40.03
CA ASP A 167 13.44 -4.73 -39.30
C ASP A 167 12.39 -3.62 -39.11
N ARG A 168 11.51 -3.38 -40.09
CA ARG A 168 10.38 -2.44 -39.91
C ARG A 168 9.46 -2.88 -38.78
N ARG A 169 9.13 -4.17 -38.69
CA ARG A 169 8.28 -4.72 -37.62
C ARG A 169 8.87 -4.50 -36.24
N ARG A 170 10.20 -4.60 -36.08
CA ARG A 170 10.89 -4.34 -34.80
C ARG A 170 10.86 -2.86 -34.37
N GLN A 171 10.57 -1.94 -35.29
CA GLN A 171 10.59 -0.49 -35.04
C GLN A 171 9.20 0.12 -34.79
N VAL A 172 8.12 -0.66 -34.86
CA VAL A 172 6.76 -0.13 -34.64
C VAL A 172 6.57 0.28 -33.17
N PRO A 173 5.86 1.38 -32.89
CA PRO A 173 5.54 1.76 -31.52
C PRO A 173 4.56 0.77 -30.89
N TRP A 174 4.57 0.69 -29.57
CA TRP A 174 3.60 -0.10 -28.81
C TRP A 174 2.15 0.31 -29.18
N GLY A 175 1.27 -0.68 -29.35
CA GLY A 175 -0.13 -0.46 -29.70
C GLY A 175 -0.39 -0.13 -31.18
N PHE A 176 0.63 -0.12 -32.05
CA PHE A 176 0.50 0.17 -33.48
C PHE A 176 -0.59 -0.67 -34.18
N CYS A 177 -0.57 -1.99 -33.99
CA CYS A 177 -1.65 -2.91 -34.38
C CYS A 177 -2.47 -3.42 -33.19
N GLY A 178 -2.12 -3.00 -31.98
CA GLY A 178 -2.84 -3.25 -30.73
C GLY A 178 -3.93 -2.20 -30.47
N PRO A 179 -4.06 -1.66 -29.23
CA PRO A 179 -5.18 -0.78 -28.87
C PRO A 179 -5.32 0.47 -29.74
N THR A 180 -4.21 1.12 -30.11
CA THR A 180 -4.22 2.33 -30.96
C THR A 180 -4.70 2.00 -32.38
N GLY A 181 -4.13 0.95 -32.99
CA GLY A 181 -4.52 0.50 -34.32
C GLY A 181 -5.98 0.06 -34.38
N MET A 182 -6.41 -0.77 -33.42
CA MET A 182 -7.80 -1.23 -33.28
C MET A 182 -8.78 -0.07 -33.16
N THR A 183 -8.49 0.88 -32.26
CA THR A 183 -9.36 2.05 -32.03
C THR A 183 -9.55 2.86 -33.31
N ARG A 184 -8.46 3.11 -34.06
CA ARG A 184 -8.52 3.85 -35.33
C ARG A 184 -9.32 3.10 -36.40
N ALA A 185 -9.08 1.80 -36.54
CA ALA A 185 -9.81 0.96 -37.49
C ALA A 185 -11.32 0.95 -37.18
N LEU A 186 -11.69 0.79 -35.90
CA LEU A 186 -13.09 0.81 -35.47
C LEU A 186 -13.75 2.17 -35.70
N ARG A 187 -13.07 3.29 -35.42
CA ARG A 187 -13.59 4.63 -35.72
C ARG A 187 -13.80 4.83 -37.21
N HIS A 188 -12.82 4.45 -38.03
CA HIS A 188 -12.94 4.54 -39.49
C HIS A 188 -14.12 3.72 -40.03
N CYS A 189 -14.35 2.53 -39.49
CA CYS A 189 -15.48 1.68 -39.88
C CYS A 189 -16.83 2.06 -39.23
N GLY A 190 -16.89 3.14 -38.43
CA GLY A 190 -18.11 3.53 -37.71
C GLY A 190 -18.58 2.53 -36.65
N LEU A 191 -17.65 1.72 -36.11
CA LEU A 191 -17.94 0.65 -35.15
C LEU A 191 -17.56 0.99 -33.71
N PHE A 192 -16.81 2.07 -33.48
CA PHE A 192 -16.30 2.44 -32.16
C PHE A 192 -17.39 2.56 -31.08
N ASP A 193 -18.53 3.14 -31.41
CA ASP A 193 -19.64 3.33 -30.45
C ASP A 193 -20.37 2.04 -30.09
N ARG A 194 -20.07 0.93 -30.77
CA ARG A 194 -20.57 -0.41 -30.42
C ARG A 194 -19.71 -1.11 -29.36
N ALA A 195 -18.59 -0.52 -28.97
CA ALA A 195 -17.70 -1.11 -27.97
C ALA A 195 -18.39 -1.21 -26.61
N ALA A 196 -18.31 -2.39 -26.00
CA ALA A 196 -18.84 -2.64 -24.66
C ALA A 196 -18.13 -1.75 -23.61
N PRO A 197 -18.80 -1.43 -22.49
CA PRO A 197 -18.20 -0.66 -21.41
C PRO A 197 -17.01 -1.41 -20.80
N SER A 198 -16.01 -0.66 -20.33
CA SER A 198 -14.81 -1.25 -19.73
C SER A 198 -15.10 -2.15 -18.53
N SER A 199 -16.20 -1.90 -17.80
CA SER A 199 -16.61 -2.69 -16.65
C SER A 199 -16.79 -4.18 -16.94
N HIS A 200 -17.00 -4.61 -18.19
CA HIS A 200 -17.16 -6.04 -18.52
C HIS A 200 -15.84 -6.84 -18.51
N MET A 201 -14.71 -6.24 -18.88
CA MET A 201 -13.40 -6.93 -19.01
C MET A 201 -12.24 -6.21 -18.31
N TYR A 202 -12.33 -4.89 -18.20
CA TYR A 202 -11.33 -3.99 -17.62
C TYR A 202 -11.94 -3.18 -16.46
N PRO A 203 -12.56 -3.83 -15.45
CA PRO A 203 -13.14 -3.12 -14.31
C PRO A 203 -12.08 -2.39 -13.47
N VAL A 204 -10.83 -2.86 -13.52
CA VAL A 204 -9.68 -2.23 -12.85
C VAL A 204 -8.73 -1.69 -13.92
N PRO A 205 -8.53 -0.37 -14.03
CA PRO A 205 -7.62 0.21 -15.03
C PRO A 205 -6.16 -0.11 -14.71
N TRP A 206 -5.29 -0.12 -15.74
CA TRP A 206 -3.87 -0.47 -15.59
C TRP A 206 -3.12 0.42 -14.60
N THR A 207 -3.55 1.67 -14.41
CA THR A 207 -2.95 2.58 -13.41
C THR A 207 -3.14 2.11 -11.97
N ARG A 208 -4.12 1.23 -11.73
CA ARG A 208 -4.45 0.63 -10.43
C ARG A 208 -4.11 -0.86 -10.37
N TRP A 209 -3.25 -1.37 -11.27
CA TRP A 209 -2.99 -2.81 -11.38
C TRP A 209 -2.56 -3.47 -10.07
N ARG A 210 -1.82 -2.77 -9.18
CA ARG A 210 -1.40 -3.30 -7.87
C ARG A 210 -2.57 -3.61 -6.95
N ASP A 211 -3.70 -2.92 -7.11
CA ASP A 211 -4.90 -3.13 -6.30
C ASP A 211 -5.49 -4.54 -6.47
N CYS A 212 -5.17 -5.21 -7.60
CA CYS A 212 -5.52 -6.60 -7.84
C CYS A 212 -4.79 -7.58 -6.92
N TYR A 213 -3.64 -7.18 -6.36
CA TYR A 213 -2.69 -8.05 -5.66
C TYR A 213 -2.48 -7.66 -4.19
N ASN A 214 -2.59 -6.38 -3.84
CA ASN A 214 -2.23 -5.89 -2.49
C ASN A 214 -3.36 -6.05 -1.44
N GLY A 215 -4.56 -6.44 -1.84
CA GLY A 215 -5.72 -6.57 -0.93
C GLY A 215 -6.69 -5.39 -0.98
N SER A 216 -6.43 -4.36 -1.79
CA SER A 216 -7.34 -3.21 -1.96
C SER A 216 -8.65 -3.62 -2.64
N ILE A 217 -8.60 -4.50 -3.64
CA ILE A 217 -9.79 -5.04 -4.32
C ILE A 217 -9.94 -6.51 -3.94
N ARG A 218 -11.18 -6.91 -3.64
CA ARG A 218 -11.60 -8.29 -3.36
C ARG A 218 -12.55 -8.79 -4.44
N LEU A 219 -12.70 -10.10 -4.57
CA LEU A 219 -13.52 -10.71 -5.61
C LEU A 219 -15.03 -10.42 -5.43
N ALA A 220 -15.47 -10.21 -4.18
CA ALA A 220 -16.83 -9.76 -3.86
C ALA A 220 -16.97 -8.21 -3.83
N GLY A 221 -15.95 -7.48 -4.30
CA GLY A 221 -15.90 -6.02 -4.29
C GLY A 221 -16.85 -5.38 -5.32
N PRO A 222 -17.30 -4.14 -5.06
CA PRO A 222 -18.22 -3.42 -5.96
C PRO A 222 -17.62 -3.15 -7.35
N GLU A 223 -16.29 -3.07 -7.48
CA GLU A 223 -15.57 -2.88 -8.74
C GLU A 223 -15.90 -3.96 -9.77
N LEU A 224 -16.22 -5.18 -9.32
CA LEU A 224 -16.45 -6.34 -10.17
C LEU A 224 -17.95 -6.63 -10.40
N SER A 225 -18.85 -5.79 -9.88
CA SER A 225 -20.30 -6.05 -9.90
C SER A 225 -20.91 -6.29 -11.29
N ASN A 226 -20.32 -5.72 -12.34
CA ASN A 226 -20.74 -5.89 -13.74
C ASN A 226 -19.66 -6.57 -14.62
N ALA A 227 -18.66 -7.21 -13.99
CA ALA A 227 -17.52 -7.77 -14.69
C ALA A 227 -17.77 -9.23 -15.09
N TRP A 228 -17.52 -9.53 -16.37
CA TRP A 228 -17.52 -10.89 -16.90
C TRP A 228 -16.14 -11.52 -16.78
N CYS A 229 -15.11 -10.71 -17.02
CA CYS A 229 -13.72 -11.05 -16.77
C CYS A 229 -13.00 -9.88 -16.10
N VAL A 230 -11.78 -10.14 -15.64
CA VAL A 230 -10.85 -9.11 -15.18
C VAL A 230 -9.47 -9.30 -15.80
N HIS A 231 -8.88 -8.21 -16.28
CA HIS A 231 -7.50 -8.17 -16.75
C HIS A 231 -6.55 -7.93 -15.57
N LEU A 232 -5.62 -8.87 -15.33
CA LEU A 232 -4.66 -8.80 -14.21
C LEU A 232 -3.35 -8.07 -14.55
N TRP A 233 -3.21 -7.59 -15.79
CA TRP A 233 -2.09 -6.73 -16.24
C TRP A 233 -0.73 -7.43 -16.07
N GLY A 234 -0.60 -8.61 -16.66
CA GLY A 234 0.58 -9.48 -16.56
C GLY A 234 1.88 -8.80 -16.99
N GLU A 235 1.86 -7.90 -17.97
CA GLU A 235 3.04 -7.10 -18.33
C GLU A 235 3.47 -6.15 -17.20
N MET A 236 2.52 -5.59 -16.45
CA MET A 236 2.83 -4.74 -15.29
C MET A 236 3.37 -5.58 -14.14
N ALA A 237 2.74 -6.73 -13.84
CA ALA A 237 3.26 -7.68 -12.86
C ALA A 237 4.65 -8.21 -13.24
N ARG A 238 4.95 -8.42 -14.52
CA ARG A 238 6.28 -8.85 -14.99
C ARG A 238 7.36 -7.79 -14.75
N ARG A 239 7.01 -6.51 -14.80
CA ARG A 239 7.94 -5.40 -14.44
C ARG A 239 8.23 -5.36 -12.95
N GLU A 240 7.40 -6.01 -12.13
CA GLU A 240 7.55 -6.15 -10.68
C GLU A 240 7.45 -7.62 -10.27
N PRO A 241 8.49 -8.43 -10.54
CA PRO A 241 8.40 -9.88 -10.44
C PRO A 241 8.07 -10.40 -9.02
N ASP A 242 8.38 -9.62 -7.98
CA ASP A 242 8.02 -9.84 -6.57
C ASP A 242 6.55 -9.51 -6.24
N ALA A 243 5.74 -9.04 -7.19
CA ALA A 243 4.31 -8.77 -7.00
C ALA A 243 3.57 -10.03 -6.50
N TRP A 244 3.95 -11.20 -7.02
CA TRP A 244 3.38 -12.47 -6.59
C TRP A 244 3.76 -12.85 -5.16
N GLU A 245 5.01 -12.57 -4.77
CA GLU A 245 5.52 -12.84 -3.42
C GLU A 245 4.89 -11.92 -2.37
N ASN A 246 4.68 -10.65 -2.74
CA ASN A 246 4.08 -9.62 -1.89
C ASN A 246 2.54 -9.58 -1.95
N MET A 247 1.92 -10.44 -2.75
CA MET A 247 0.48 -10.50 -2.90
C MET A 247 -0.20 -10.86 -1.57
N SER A 248 -1.25 -10.11 -1.23
CA SER A 248 -2.13 -10.41 -0.10
C SER A 248 -3.01 -11.61 -0.43
N ARG A 249 -3.21 -12.52 0.52
CA ARG A 249 -4.11 -13.67 0.32
C ARG A 249 -5.56 -13.27 0.16
N SER A 250 -5.96 -12.16 0.79
CA SER A 250 -7.30 -11.57 0.65
C SER A 250 -7.43 -10.63 -0.54
N SER A 251 -6.43 -10.55 -1.43
CA SER A 251 -6.55 -9.80 -2.68
C SER A 251 -7.41 -10.53 -3.71
N MET A 252 -7.95 -9.81 -4.69
CA MET A 252 -8.69 -10.38 -5.80
C MET A 252 -7.91 -11.50 -6.49
N ALA A 253 -6.63 -11.29 -6.82
CA ALA A 253 -5.80 -12.31 -7.45
C ALA A 253 -5.57 -13.52 -6.53
N GLY A 254 -5.38 -13.31 -5.22
CA GLY A 254 -5.29 -14.38 -4.24
C GLY A 254 -6.57 -15.21 -4.11
N GLU A 255 -7.73 -14.55 -4.05
CA GLU A 255 -9.04 -15.20 -4.00
C GLU A 255 -9.36 -15.98 -5.29
N LEU A 256 -8.94 -15.48 -6.45
CA LEU A 256 -9.07 -16.18 -7.74
C LEU A 256 -8.19 -17.44 -7.79
N LEU A 257 -6.96 -17.37 -7.29
CA LEU A 257 -6.09 -18.54 -7.17
C LEU A 257 -6.66 -19.59 -6.23
N ASP A 258 -7.12 -19.17 -5.04
CA ASP A 258 -7.75 -20.08 -4.07
C ASP A 258 -9.03 -20.73 -4.65
N ARG A 259 -9.79 -20.01 -5.49
CA ARG A 259 -11.00 -20.53 -6.15
C ARG A 259 -10.69 -21.55 -7.25
N HIS A 260 -9.78 -21.22 -8.17
CA HIS A 260 -9.59 -21.99 -9.40
C HIS A 260 -8.43 -22.99 -9.31
N LEU A 261 -7.45 -22.72 -8.46
CA LEU A 261 -6.24 -23.52 -8.27
C LEU A 261 -5.99 -23.86 -6.77
N PRO A 262 -6.97 -24.43 -6.04
CA PRO A 262 -6.86 -24.67 -4.59
C PRO A 262 -5.72 -25.62 -4.19
N GLY A 263 -5.24 -26.47 -5.11
CA GLY A 263 -4.11 -27.38 -4.90
C GLY A 263 -2.75 -26.78 -5.27
N HIS A 264 -2.71 -25.57 -5.82
CA HIS A 264 -1.46 -24.91 -6.18
C HIS A 264 -1.00 -24.04 -5.01
N ALA A 265 0.04 -24.46 -4.31
CA ALA A 265 0.64 -23.66 -3.24
C ALA A 265 1.36 -22.44 -3.82
N TRP A 266 0.61 -21.36 -4.04
CA TRP A 266 1.16 -20.08 -4.55
C TRP A 266 1.67 -19.19 -3.41
N LYS A 267 1.21 -19.42 -2.17
CA LYS A 267 1.73 -18.86 -0.92
C LYS A 267 1.42 -19.86 0.22
N PRO A 268 2.30 -20.06 1.22
CA PRO A 268 1.97 -20.89 2.36
C PRO A 268 0.68 -20.39 3.02
N ALA A 269 -0.17 -21.29 3.50
CA ALA A 269 -1.29 -20.87 4.35
C ALA A 269 -0.75 -20.02 5.50
N PRO A 270 -1.48 -18.97 5.95
CA PRO A 270 -1.04 -18.18 7.09
C PRO A 270 -0.70 -19.14 8.23
N GLY A 271 0.50 -18.99 8.80
CA GLY A 271 0.89 -19.74 9.98
C GLY A 271 -0.08 -19.48 11.14
N PRO A 272 0.05 -20.22 12.25
CA PRO A 272 -0.72 -19.91 13.45
C PRO A 272 -0.52 -18.43 13.81
N ARG A 273 -1.61 -17.70 13.99
CA ARG A 273 -1.57 -16.30 14.38
C ARG A 273 -0.89 -16.16 15.73
N LYS A 274 0.00 -15.18 15.88
CA LYS A 274 0.62 -14.88 17.18
C LYS A 274 -0.43 -14.27 18.11
N LYS A 275 -0.67 -14.91 19.26
CA LYS A 275 -1.61 -14.41 20.27
C LYS A 275 -0.99 -13.27 21.08
N VAL A 276 -1.69 -12.15 21.18
CA VAL A 276 -1.29 -10.95 21.93
C VAL A 276 -2.56 -10.29 22.50
N ASN A 277 -2.47 -9.49 23.57
CA ASN A 277 -3.63 -8.75 24.07
C ASN A 277 -3.79 -7.45 23.25
N ILE A 278 -2.69 -6.72 23.10
CA ILE A 278 -2.64 -5.44 22.38
C ILE A 278 -1.56 -5.49 21.29
N LEU A 279 -1.93 -5.22 20.04
CA LEU A 279 -0.98 -4.97 18.96
C LEU A 279 -0.80 -3.46 18.76
N VAL A 280 0.39 -2.95 19.05
CA VAL A 280 0.78 -1.56 18.81
C VAL A 280 1.40 -1.46 17.41
N GLY A 281 0.71 -0.78 16.51
CA GLY A 281 1.20 -0.47 15.17
C GLY A 281 1.68 0.97 15.04
N ILE A 282 2.96 1.12 14.70
CA ILE A 282 3.65 2.40 14.59
C ILE A 282 3.82 2.71 13.10
N CYS A 283 3.04 3.64 12.57
CA CYS A 283 3.18 4.07 11.20
C CYS A 283 4.46 4.90 11.04
N SER A 284 5.37 4.45 10.16
CA SER A 284 6.64 5.12 9.88
C SER A 284 6.90 5.11 8.36
N CYS A 285 8.04 5.66 7.94
CA CYS A 285 8.51 5.60 6.56
C CYS A 285 10.02 5.38 6.49
N THR A 286 10.52 4.99 5.32
CA THR A 286 11.94 4.71 5.06
C THR A 286 12.84 5.87 5.52
N GLY A 287 12.42 7.11 5.29
CA GLY A 287 13.17 8.31 5.67
C GLY A 287 13.26 8.59 7.18
N ALA A 288 12.46 7.90 8.00
CA ALA A 288 12.32 8.18 9.43
C ALA A 288 13.16 7.25 10.34
N ALA A 289 14.31 6.75 9.86
CA ALA A 289 15.18 5.85 10.62
C ALA A 289 15.58 6.40 12.01
N ASN A 290 15.86 7.70 12.11
CA ASN A 290 16.20 8.34 13.39
C ASN A 290 15.04 8.34 14.40
N ARG A 291 13.80 8.41 13.93
CA ARG A 291 12.60 8.37 14.79
C ARG A 291 12.35 6.96 15.31
N ARG A 292 12.42 5.95 14.43
CA ARG A 292 12.32 4.55 14.84
C ARG A 292 13.43 4.17 15.83
N LYS A 293 14.66 4.62 15.58
CA LYS A 293 15.78 4.45 16.52
C LYS A 293 15.46 5.07 17.88
N ALA A 294 14.95 6.29 17.93
CA ALA A 294 14.60 6.94 19.19
C ALA A 294 13.46 6.23 19.93
N CYS A 295 12.45 5.70 19.24
CA CYS A 295 11.43 4.87 19.86
C CYS A 295 12.05 3.64 20.55
N ARG A 296 12.97 2.93 19.85
CA ARG A 296 13.71 1.76 20.36
C ARG A 296 14.58 2.07 21.57
N GLU A 297 15.25 3.22 21.56
CA GLU A 297 16.13 3.68 22.64
C GLU A 297 15.37 4.26 23.83
N THR A 298 14.03 4.40 23.73
CA THR A 298 13.18 5.00 24.78
C THR A 298 12.03 4.06 25.13
N TRP A 299 10.79 4.40 24.81
CA TRP A 299 9.61 3.69 25.29
C TRP A 299 9.50 2.23 24.83
N LEU A 300 10.07 1.86 23.67
CA LEU A 300 10.12 0.45 23.24
C LEU A 300 11.16 -0.38 24.01
N SER A 301 12.05 0.25 24.79
CA SER A 301 12.99 -0.46 25.66
C SER A 301 12.33 -1.04 26.92
N HIS A 302 11.04 -0.74 27.15
CA HIS A 302 10.23 -1.18 28.29
C HIS A 302 9.05 -2.08 27.86
N PRO A 303 9.31 -3.27 27.29
CA PRO A 303 8.27 -4.14 26.78
C PRO A 303 7.31 -4.61 27.88
N GLN A 304 6.04 -4.81 27.53
CA GLN A 304 5.01 -5.31 28.43
C GLN A 304 4.49 -6.67 27.98
N GLU A 305 4.21 -7.56 28.93
CA GLU A 305 3.62 -8.85 28.62
C GLU A 305 2.25 -8.67 27.95
N GLY A 306 1.98 -9.42 26.88
CA GLY A 306 0.75 -9.29 26.11
C GLY A 306 0.69 -8.07 25.16
N VAL A 307 1.69 -7.18 25.15
CA VAL A 307 1.76 -6.03 24.24
C VAL A 307 2.85 -6.26 23.19
N GLU A 308 2.47 -6.28 21.91
CA GLU A 308 3.41 -6.43 20.80
C GLU A 308 3.51 -5.14 20.00
N CYS A 309 4.74 -4.66 19.76
CA CYS A 309 4.96 -3.46 18.96
C CYS A 309 5.58 -3.79 17.59
N ARG A 310 5.07 -3.17 16.52
CA ARG A 310 5.60 -3.28 15.16
C ARG A 310 5.56 -1.94 14.42
N PHE A 311 6.61 -1.67 13.65
CA PHE A 311 6.62 -0.57 12.69
C PHE A 311 6.05 -1.00 11.34
N PHE A 312 5.24 -0.16 10.71
CA PHE A 312 4.66 -0.42 9.40
C PHE A 312 5.11 0.64 8.40
N LEU A 313 5.79 0.20 7.33
CA LEU A 313 6.39 1.05 6.30
C LEU A 313 5.89 0.65 4.91
N GLY A 314 5.73 1.62 4.01
CA GLY A 314 5.45 1.37 2.60
C GLY A 314 6.73 0.93 1.89
N ARG A 315 6.92 -0.36 1.66
CA ARG A 315 8.14 -0.91 1.04
C ARG A 315 7.85 -2.22 0.34
N ARG A 316 8.70 -2.58 -0.62
CA ARG A 316 8.67 -3.88 -1.29
C ARG A 316 9.32 -4.99 -0.47
N THR A 317 10.32 -4.65 0.33
CA THR A 317 11.08 -5.62 1.13
C THR A 317 11.32 -5.11 2.55
N PRO A 318 11.35 -6.04 3.54
CA PRO A 318 11.74 -5.73 4.91
C PRO A 318 13.13 -5.07 4.98
N LEU A 319 13.36 -4.30 6.05
CA LEU A 319 14.67 -3.71 6.30
C LEU A 319 15.61 -4.76 6.92
N PRO A 320 16.81 -4.97 6.37
CA PRO A 320 17.67 -6.10 6.74
C PRO A 320 18.20 -6.12 8.18
N ASN A 321 17.97 -5.07 8.98
CA ASN A 321 18.43 -4.96 10.38
C ASN A 321 17.37 -4.39 11.34
N GLU A 322 16.09 -4.36 10.92
CA GLU A 322 14.99 -3.88 11.74
C GLU A 322 13.89 -4.96 11.77
N PRO A 323 14.04 -6.03 12.57
CA PRO A 323 13.14 -7.19 12.55
C PRO A 323 11.73 -6.90 13.08
N ASP A 324 11.57 -5.77 13.76
CA ASP A 324 10.31 -5.19 14.23
C ASP A 324 9.60 -4.35 13.15
N VAL A 325 10.19 -4.21 11.95
CA VAL A 325 9.59 -3.54 10.79
C VAL A 325 8.88 -4.54 9.88
N VAL A 326 7.62 -4.24 9.62
CA VAL A 326 6.81 -4.88 8.59
C VAL A 326 6.79 -4.00 7.34
N ALA A 327 7.23 -4.56 6.22
CA ALA A 327 7.10 -3.94 4.92
C ALA A 327 5.70 -4.23 4.35
N LEU A 328 5.01 -3.18 3.96
CA LEU A 328 3.70 -3.22 3.31
C LEU A 328 3.88 -2.73 1.87
N TRP A 329 3.34 -3.46 0.90
CA TRP A 329 3.47 -3.12 -0.52
C TRP A 329 2.52 -1.98 -0.94
N VAL A 330 2.78 -0.80 -0.39
CA VAL A 330 2.06 0.45 -0.55
C VAL A 330 3.04 1.62 -0.62
N GLU A 331 2.57 2.80 -1.04
CA GLU A 331 3.36 4.03 -1.06
C GLU A 331 3.84 4.45 0.34
N ASP A 332 5.05 5.00 0.42
CA ASP A 332 5.74 5.30 1.69
C ASP A 332 5.73 6.78 2.08
N ASP A 333 4.67 7.49 1.74
CA ASP A 333 4.54 8.92 2.05
C ASP A 333 3.35 9.21 2.98
N TYR A 334 3.36 10.40 3.58
CA TYR A 334 2.33 10.83 4.53
C TYR A 334 0.94 10.91 3.91
N ARG A 335 0.84 11.27 2.61
CA ARG A 335 -0.46 11.41 1.94
C ARG A 335 -1.15 10.05 1.79
N HIS A 336 -0.38 8.97 1.68
CA HIS A 336 -0.86 7.60 1.52
C HIS A 336 -1.03 6.84 2.85
N LEU A 337 -1.03 7.54 4.00
CA LEU A 337 -1.32 6.92 5.29
C LEU A 337 -2.63 6.12 5.32
N PRO A 338 -3.74 6.50 4.65
CA PRO A 338 -4.94 5.66 4.64
C PRO A 338 -4.70 4.29 4.01
N ALA A 339 -4.02 4.23 2.86
CA ALA A 339 -3.67 2.96 2.21
C ALA A 339 -2.72 2.13 3.08
N LYS A 340 -1.74 2.79 3.72
CA LYS A 340 -0.81 2.14 4.66
C LYS A 340 -1.51 1.61 5.91
N GLY A 341 -2.43 2.38 6.49
CA GLY A 341 -3.23 1.97 7.63
C GLY A 341 -4.12 0.77 7.31
N LEU A 342 -4.76 0.75 6.12
CA LEU A 342 -5.57 -0.38 5.70
C LEU A 342 -4.72 -1.64 5.49
N ALA A 343 -3.56 -1.52 4.83
CA ALA A 343 -2.63 -2.64 4.64
C ALA A 343 -2.05 -3.14 5.98
N PHE A 344 -1.79 -2.23 6.94
CA PHE A 344 -1.43 -2.59 8.30
C PHE A 344 -2.55 -3.40 8.97
N TYR A 345 -3.80 -2.94 8.92
CA TYR A 345 -4.93 -3.66 9.53
C TYR A 345 -5.15 -5.05 8.92
N GLN A 346 -4.99 -5.18 7.60
CA GLN A 346 -5.00 -6.47 6.91
C GLN A 346 -3.89 -7.40 7.41
N TYR A 347 -2.66 -6.90 7.48
CA TYR A 347 -1.52 -7.65 8.02
C TYR A 347 -1.76 -8.08 9.47
N ALA A 348 -2.29 -7.18 10.31
CA ALA A 348 -2.60 -7.47 11.70
C ALA A 348 -3.58 -8.66 11.81
N LEU A 349 -4.66 -8.67 11.02
CA LEU A 349 -5.65 -9.75 11.03
C LEU A 349 -5.13 -11.07 10.45
N GLU A 350 -4.20 -11.01 9.49
CA GLU A 350 -3.56 -12.19 8.90
C GLU A 350 -2.60 -12.87 9.89
N HIS A 351 -1.85 -12.09 10.67
CA HIS A 351 -0.72 -12.59 11.45
C HIS A 351 -0.93 -12.65 12.97
N TYR A 352 -1.92 -11.94 13.52
CA TYR A 352 -2.11 -11.81 14.96
C TYR A 352 -3.53 -12.14 15.42
N ASP A 353 -3.61 -12.78 16.58
CA ASP A 353 -4.82 -12.98 17.36
C ASP A 353 -4.78 -12.00 18.53
N PHE A 354 -5.26 -10.77 18.28
CA PHE A 354 -5.26 -9.64 19.23
C PHE A 354 -6.67 -9.27 19.67
N ASP A 355 -6.83 -8.76 20.89
CA ASP A 355 -8.09 -8.18 21.39
C ASP A 355 -8.24 -6.72 20.97
N TRP A 356 -7.14 -5.96 21.10
CA TRP A 356 -7.06 -4.54 20.78
C TRP A 356 -5.87 -4.21 19.87
N LEU A 357 -6.04 -3.20 19.02
CA LEU A 357 -4.99 -2.63 18.18
C LEU A 357 -4.82 -1.16 18.52
N PHE A 358 -3.60 -0.74 18.92
CA PHE A 358 -3.25 0.66 19.12
C PHE A 358 -2.49 1.18 17.90
N LYS A 359 -3.02 2.18 17.20
CA LYS A 359 -2.31 2.84 16.10
C LYS A 359 -1.69 4.14 16.61
N CYS A 360 -0.42 4.39 16.29
CA CYS A 360 0.22 5.70 16.49
C CYS A 360 1.28 5.98 15.42
N ASP A 361 1.86 7.18 15.48
CA ASP A 361 2.91 7.64 14.57
C ASP A 361 4.31 7.46 15.21
N ASP A 362 5.38 7.48 14.39
CA ASP A 362 6.76 7.34 14.85
C ASP A 362 7.35 8.56 15.58
N ASP A 363 6.56 9.62 15.75
CA ASP A 363 6.83 10.76 16.63
C ASP A 363 5.89 10.80 17.85
N THR A 364 5.38 9.63 18.25
CA THR A 364 4.62 9.41 19.49
C THR A 364 5.54 8.80 20.55
N TRP A 365 5.40 9.23 21.81
CA TRP A 365 5.96 8.53 22.98
C TRP A 365 4.82 7.87 23.74
N LEU A 366 4.99 6.61 24.16
CA LEU A 366 3.90 5.77 24.69
C LEU A 366 4.29 5.05 26.00
N ALA A 367 3.53 5.27 27.07
CA ALA A 367 3.64 4.52 28.32
C ALA A 367 2.95 3.16 28.18
N LEU A 368 3.71 2.14 27.75
CA LEU A 368 3.17 0.81 27.42
C LEU A 368 2.47 0.14 28.62
N ASP A 369 2.98 0.33 29.82
CA ASP A 369 2.43 -0.19 31.09
C ASP A 369 1.03 0.35 31.41
N ARG A 370 0.65 1.48 30.79
CA ARG A 370 -0.66 2.13 31.01
C ARG A 370 -1.68 1.83 29.91
N LEU A 371 -1.28 1.21 28.79
CA LEU A 371 -2.16 0.96 27.64
C LEU A 371 -3.37 0.09 27.98
N GLU A 372 -3.17 -1.00 28.71
CA GLU A 372 -4.25 -1.93 29.05
C GLU A 372 -5.37 -1.25 29.84
N SER A 373 -5.05 -0.23 30.65
CA SER A 373 -6.05 0.54 31.41
C SER A 373 -7.02 1.35 30.54
N LEU A 374 -6.73 1.50 29.23
CA LEU A 374 -7.64 2.14 28.27
C LEU A 374 -8.55 1.13 27.56
N CYS A 375 -8.30 -0.17 27.69
CA CYS A 375 -9.07 -1.22 27.03
C CYS A 375 -10.36 -1.50 27.80
N ASP A 376 -11.52 -1.22 27.20
CA ASP A 376 -12.82 -1.40 27.82
C ASP A 376 -13.82 -1.93 26.77
N GLY A 377 -14.33 -3.15 26.98
CA GLY A 377 -15.24 -3.82 26.02
C GLY A 377 -16.60 -3.15 25.81
N ARG A 378 -16.90 -2.08 26.56
CA ARG A 378 -18.04 -1.20 26.28
C ARG A 378 -17.84 -0.34 25.03
N TYR A 379 -16.58 -0.16 24.60
CA TYR A 379 -16.21 0.66 23.46
C TYR A 379 -15.53 -0.18 22.38
N ASP A 380 -15.48 0.37 21.18
CA ASP A 380 -14.83 -0.20 20.02
C ASP A 380 -13.70 0.70 19.53
N LEU A 381 -13.76 2.01 19.81
CA LEU A 381 -12.74 3.01 19.49
C LEU A 381 -12.47 3.91 20.71
N VAL A 382 -11.22 3.94 21.18
CA VAL A 382 -10.76 4.86 22.24
C VAL A 382 -9.72 5.81 21.68
N GLY A 383 -9.92 7.11 21.83
CA GLY A 383 -9.03 8.14 21.28
C GLY A 383 -8.85 9.34 22.19
N ASP A 384 -8.08 10.33 21.75
CA ASP A 384 -7.92 11.59 22.47
C ASP A 384 -9.20 12.44 22.47
N MET A 385 -9.17 13.60 23.13
CA MET A 385 -10.31 14.52 23.23
C MET A 385 -10.84 14.99 21.86
N SER A 386 -10.03 14.96 20.80
CA SER A 386 -10.49 15.20 19.43
C SER A 386 -11.65 14.28 19.02
N LEU A 387 -11.69 13.03 19.53
CA LEU A 387 -12.77 12.10 19.23
C LEU A 387 -14.13 12.60 19.76
N ALA A 388 -14.15 13.28 20.91
CA ALA A 388 -15.33 13.95 21.42
C ALA A 388 -15.66 15.22 20.63
N ASP A 389 -14.63 16.04 20.34
CA ASP A 389 -14.82 17.40 19.81
C ASP A 389 -15.18 17.43 18.32
N ARG A 390 -14.47 16.67 17.48
CA ARG A 390 -14.61 16.68 16.00
C ARG A 390 -15.12 15.35 15.44
N GLY A 391 -15.18 14.32 16.27
CA GLY A 391 -15.81 13.07 15.94
C GLY A 391 -14.91 11.95 15.43
N PHE A 392 -13.60 12.18 15.42
CA PHE A 392 -12.58 11.21 15.03
C PHE A 392 -11.32 11.51 15.83
N PRO A 393 -10.53 10.48 16.19
CA PRO A 393 -9.35 10.66 17.02
C PRO A 393 -8.26 11.41 16.26
N SER A 394 -7.20 11.75 16.97
CA SER A 394 -5.93 12.16 16.40
C SER A 394 -5.08 10.96 16.07
N GLY A 395 -4.59 10.88 14.84
CA GLY A 395 -3.65 9.82 14.43
C GLY A 395 -2.34 9.84 15.21
N GLY A 396 -1.92 11.01 15.69
CA GLY A 396 -0.66 11.24 16.38
C GLY A 396 -0.73 11.00 17.89
N ALA A 397 -1.81 11.41 18.55
CA ALA A 397 -2.04 11.02 19.95
C ALA A 397 -2.14 9.49 20.10
N GLY A 398 -2.52 8.84 19.00
CA GLY A 398 -2.79 7.42 18.91
C GLY A 398 -4.21 7.09 19.36
N TYR A 399 -4.68 5.91 18.96
CA TYR A 399 -6.03 5.45 19.29
C TYR A 399 -6.09 3.91 19.32
N LEU A 400 -6.95 3.38 20.20
CA LEU A 400 -7.24 1.94 20.31
C LEU A 400 -8.48 1.58 19.49
N MET A 401 -8.43 0.44 18.83
CA MET A 401 -9.58 -0.19 18.17
C MET A 401 -9.75 -1.63 18.66
N SER A 402 -10.99 -2.06 18.90
CA SER A 402 -11.28 -3.47 19.14
C SER A 402 -11.02 -4.29 17.87
N ARG A 403 -10.69 -5.58 18.01
CA ARG A 403 -10.53 -6.49 16.86
C ARG A 403 -11.73 -6.44 15.92
N ALA A 404 -12.95 -6.45 16.46
CA ALA A 404 -14.18 -6.41 15.69
C ALA A 404 -14.30 -5.13 14.83
N LEU A 405 -13.86 -3.98 15.35
CA LEU A 405 -13.81 -2.75 14.56
C LEU A 405 -12.78 -2.84 13.44
N VAL A 406 -11.59 -3.39 13.71
CA VAL A 406 -10.55 -3.58 12.69
C VAL A 406 -11.05 -4.52 11.57
N GLU A 407 -11.70 -5.62 11.91
CA GLU A 407 -12.35 -6.53 10.95
C GLU A 407 -13.42 -5.82 10.12
N GLY A 408 -14.25 -5.00 10.77
CA GLY A 408 -15.26 -4.17 10.10
C GLY A 408 -14.65 -3.16 9.12
N ILE A 409 -13.60 -2.46 9.51
CA ILE A 409 -12.87 -1.52 8.64
C ILE A 409 -12.28 -2.24 7.43
N VAL A 410 -11.59 -3.37 7.65
CA VAL A 410 -10.97 -4.14 6.56
C VAL A 410 -12.02 -4.72 5.61
N ALA A 411 -13.16 -5.20 6.13
CA ALA A 411 -14.27 -5.67 5.30
C ALA A 411 -14.87 -4.56 4.42
N HIS A 412 -14.74 -3.30 4.84
CA HIS A 412 -15.18 -2.11 4.11
C HIS A 412 -14.01 -1.33 3.47
N GLY A 413 -12.85 -1.97 3.30
CA GLY A 413 -11.63 -1.33 2.81
C GLY A 413 -11.78 -0.64 1.45
N GLY A 414 -12.68 -1.10 0.58
CA GLY A 414 -12.98 -0.45 -0.71
C GLY A 414 -13.57 0.97 -0.59
N ARG A 415 -14.00 1.39 0.61
CA ARG A 415 -14.45 2.78 0.91
C ARG A 415 -13.31 3.69 1.37
N VAL A 416 -12.12 3.13 1.64
CA VAL A 416 -10.96 3.87 2.12
C VAL A 416 -10.22 4.43 0.89
N PRO A 417 -10.14 5.77 0.72
CA PRO A 417 -9.39 6.35 -0.39
C PRO A 417 -7.89 6.08 -0.20
N ALA A 418 -7.14 6.01 -1.30
CA ALA A 418 -5.70 5.76 -1.24
C ALA A 418 -4.91 6.90 -0.54
N VAL A 419 -5.46 8.11 -0.53
CA VAL A 419 -4.82 9.31 0.02
C VAL A 419 -5.76 10.09 0.93
N GLY A 420 -5.19 10.84 1.88
CA GLY A 420 -5.92 11.75 2.76
C GLY A 420 -5.47 11.69 4.22
N ALA A 421 -6.26 12.31 5.10
CA ALA A 421 -6.04 12.26 6.55
C ALA A 421 -6.58 10.93 7.10
N GLU A 422 -5.66 10.04 7.45
CA GLU A 422 -5.91 8.66 7.88
C GLU A 422 -6.86 8.56 9.10
N ASP A 423 -6.62 9.39 10.12
CA ASP A 423 -7.41 9.45 11.34
C ASP A 423 -8.85 9.92 11.10
N VAL A 424 -9.04 10.91 10.22
CA VAL A 424 -10.36 11.37 9.76
C VAL A 424 -11.09 10.27 9.02
N ILE A 425 -10.41 9.58 8.11
CA ILE A 425 -11.00 8.54 7.26
C ILE A 425 -11.45 7.35 8.10
N PHE A 426 -10.56 6.79 8.92
CA PHE A 426 -10.90 5.64 9.75
C PHE A 426 -11.86 6.00 10.89
N GLY A 427 -11.74 7.19 11.48
CA GLY A 427 -12.68 7.65 12.51
C GLY A 427 -14.11 7.82 11.96
N ARG A 428 -14.27 8.34 10.74
CA ARG A 428 -15.58 8.42 10.07
C ARG A 428 -16.12 7.04 9.73
N LEU A 429 -15.31 6.18 9.13
CA LEU A 429 -15.72 4.83 8.80
C LEU A 429 -16.13 4.04 10.05
N ALA A 430 -15.38 4.15 11.15
CA ALA A 430 -15.73 3.54 12.42
C ALA A 430 -17.13 3.95 12.91
N ARG A 431 -17.46 5.25 12.81
CA ARG A 431 -18.80 5.75 13.16
C ARG A 431 -19.89 5.25 12.23
N GLU A 432 -19.62 5.22 10.93
CA GLU A 432 -20.55 4.67 9.93
C GLU A 432 -20.84 3.19 10.16
N LEU A 433 -19.87 2.45 10.73
CA LEU A 433 -20.02 1.06 11.17
C LEU A 433 -20.67 0.91 12.56
N GLY A 434 -21.03 2.01 13.21
CA GLY A 434 -21.71 2.00 14.50
C GLY A 434 -20.78 1.79 15.71
N ALA A 435 -19.48 2.05 15.58
CA ALA A 435 -18.52 1.90 16.68
C ALA A 435 -18.92 2.74 17.91
N ARG A 436 -18.88 2.11 19.09
CA ARG A 436 -19.03 2.79 20.38
C ARG A 436 -17.71 3.48 20.70
N VAL A 437 -17.76 4.80 20.94
CA VAL A 437 -16.55 5.63 21.06
C VAL A 437 -16.32 6.10 22.49
N HIS A 438 -15.06 6.22 22.90
CA HIS A 438 -14.65 6.84 24.16
C HIS A 438 -13.47 7.79 23.94
N ALA A 439 -13.62 9.05 24.36
CA ALA A 439 -12.53 10.03 24.35
C ALA A 439 -11.89 10.12 25.74
N THR A 440 -10.56 10.19 25.79
CA THR A 440 -9.79 10.30 27.03
C THR A 440 -8.72 11.40 26.93
N PRO A 441 -8.49 12.20 28.00
CA PRO A 441 -7.40 13.18 28.02
C PRO A 441 -6.02 12.54 28.17
N ARG A 442 -5.97 11.23 28.46
CA ARG A 442 -4.73 10.46 28.67
C ARG A 442 -3.97 10.18 27.37
N LEU A 443 -4.63 10.31 26.23
CA LEU A 443 -4.01 10.33 24.91
C LEU A 443 -3.92 11.78 24.47
N PHE A 444 -2.72 12.28 24.15
CA PHE A 444 -2.54 13.73 23.96
C PHE A 444 -1.94 14.13 22.62
N LEU A 445 -2.65 15.00 21.89
CA LEU A 445 -2.24 15.59 20.61
C LEU A 445 -1.28 16.79 20.82
N SER A 446 -0.30 16.63 21.69
CA SER A 446 0.81 17.57 21.81
C SER A 446 1.95 16.88 22.55
N HIS A 447 3.05 17.61 22.63
CA HIS A 447 4.26 17.17 23.29
C HIS A 447 4.26 17.40 24.80
N ALA A 448 3.31 18.16 25.31
CA ALA A 448 3.13 18.47 26.74
C ALA A 448 1.63 18.63 27.05
N PRO A 449 1.10 18.04 28.14
CA PRO A 449 1.83 17.24 29.11
C PRO A 449 2.24 15.88 28.53
N ALA A 450 3.50 15.50 28.75
CA ALA A 450 4.02 14.18 28.39
C ALA A 450 3.90 13.20 29.56
N PRO A 451 3.92 11.88 29.32
CA PRO A 451 4.00 10.92 30.41
C PRO A 451 5.19 11.19 31.34
N HIS A 452 4.95 11.16 32.66
CA HIS A 452 5.98 11.11 33.69
C HIS A 452 5.42 10.41 34.95
N ARG A 453 6.28 10.20 35.96
CA ARG A 453 5.94 9.44 37.18
C ARG A 453 4.80 10.02 38.04
N LEU A 454 4.45 11.30 37.87
CA LEU A 454 3.47 12.01 38.69
C LEU A 454 2.14 12.30 37.96
N ASN A 455 1.99 11.81 36.72
CA ASN A 455 0.74 11.89 35.98
C ASN A 455 0.31 10.52 35.48
N ASP A 456 -0.89 10.44 34.90
CA ASP A 456 -1.47 9.21 34.34
C ASP A 456 -1.54 9.21 32.80
N GLN A 457 -0.83 10.16 32.15
CA GLN A 457 -0.79 10.27 30.69
C GLN A 457 -0.24 8.99 30.07
N VAL A 458 -0.86 8.56 28.97
CA VAL A 458 -0.50 7.35 28.22
C VAL A 458 0.36 7.72 27.02
N SER A 459 0.03 8.80 26.31
CA SER A 459 0.79 9.19 25.12
C SER A 459 1.09 10.69 25.07
N ALA A 460 2.13 11.04 24.30
CA ALA A 460 2.40 12.38 23.83
C ALA A 460 2.84 12.34 22.36
N HIS A 461 2.53 13.40 21.62
CA HIS A 461 2.78 13.51 20.18
C HIS A 461 3.76 14.65 19.84
N TRP A 462 4.15 14.75 18.57
CA TRP A 462 5.19 15.67 18.08
C TRP A 462 6.50 15.54 18.88
N CYS A 463 6.83 14.32 19.29
CA CYS A 463 8.04 14.01 20.02
C CYS A 463 9.19 13.81 19.02
N SER A 464 10.03 14.85 18.84
CA SER A 464 11.30 14.66 18.14
C SER A 464 12.18 13.62 18.86
N PRO A 465 13.17 13.00 18.19
CA PRO A 465 14.09 12.07 18.84
C PRO A 465 14.70 12.60 20.15
N GLY A 466 15.12 13.87 20.19
CA GLY A 466 15.63 14.49 21.43
C GLY A 466 14.56 14.66 22.50
N ARG A 467 13.31 14.93 22.11
CA ARG A 467 12.19 15.03 23.04
C ARG A 467 11.80 13.67 23.61
N MET A 468 11.79 12.60 22.81
CA MET A 468 11.55 11.24 23.30
C MET A 468 12.52 10.87 24.41
N HIS A 469 13.82 11.11 24.20
CA HIS A 469 14.84 10.88 25.23
C HIS A 469 14.67 11.78 26.47
N GLY A 470 14.08 12.96 26.30
CA GLY A 470 13.74 13.83 27.43
C GLY A 470 12.55 13.33 28.24
N ILE A 471 11.54 12.76 27.59
CA ILE A 471 10.39 12.11 28.25
C ILE A 471 10.87 10.85 28.97
N GLU A 472 11.70 10.04 28.32
CA GLU A 472 12.36 8.86 28.88
C GLU A 472 13.04 9.19 30.22
N ALA A 473 13.84 10.26 30.25
CA ALA A 473 14.52 10.69 31.47
C ALA A 473 13.54 11.11 32.59
N LEU A 474 12.44 11.77 32.24
CA LEU A 474 11.42 12.16 33.23
C LEU A 474 10.63 10.97 33.77
N PHE A 475 10.51 9.90 32.99
CA PHE A 475 9.72 8.73 33.34
C PHE A 475 10.54 7.66 34.05
N HIS A 476 11.76 7.39 33.59
CA HIS A 476 12.57 6.24 34.02
C HIS A 476 13.87 6.60 34.74
N ASP A 477 14.48 7.77 34.50
CA ASP A 477 15.75 8.11 35.15
C ASP A 477 15.57 8.63 36.59
N GLU A 478 16.64 8.52 37.37
CA GLU A 478 16.77 9.22 38.65
C GLU A 478 17.36 10.62 38.44
N PRO A 479 16.97 11.63 39.25
CA PRO A 479 17.52 12.97 39.13
C PRO A 479 19.01 12.98 39.47
N VAL A 480 19.78 13.66 38.62
CA VAL A 480 21.24 13.85 38.79
C VAL A 480 21.55 15.03 39.71
N ALA A 481 20.62 15.96 39.90
CA ALA A 481 20.66 16.98 40.95
C ALA A 481 19.26 17.37 41.42
N VAL A 482 19.18 17.78 42.68
CA VAL A 482 17.97 18.28 43.34
C VAL A 482 18.27 19.64 43.94
N TYR A 483 17.39 20.61 43.69
CA TYR A 483 17.48 21.95 44.24
C TYR A 483 16.19 22.32 44.96
N ASP A 484 16.29 22.78 46.19
CA ASP A 484 15.20 23.45 46.90
C ASP A 484 14.89 24.77 46.19
N ALA A 485 13.66 24.91 45.73
CA ALA A 485 13.21 26.02 44.91
C ALA A 485 12.16 26.87 45.64
N VAL A 486 12.44 28.17 45.73
CA VAL A 486 11.51 29.17 46.25
C VAL A 486 11.15 30.11 45.10
N HIS A 487 9.94 29.96 44.57
CA HIS A 487 9.38 30.78 43.51
C HIS A 487 8.29 31.71 44.08
N PRO A 488 8.01 32.89 43.50
CA PRO A 488 6.89 33.77 43.90
C PRO A 488 5.52 33.11 44.06
N HIS A 489 5.30 31.99 43.37
CA HIS A 489 4.01 31.31 43.30
C HIS A 489 4.00 29.93 43.95
N TRP A 490 5.16 29.36 44.28
CA TRP A 490 5.26 28.00 44.79
C TRP A 490 6.59 27.76 45.51
N ARG A 491 6.61 26.72 46.34
CA ARG A 491 7.82 26.17 46.96
C ARG A 491 7.81 24.68 46.69
N ASP A 492 8.92 24.16 46.18
CA ASP A 492 9.04 22.77 45.73
C ASP A 492 10.51 22.39 45.58
N GLU A 493 10.79 21.14 45.27
CA GLU A 493 12.09 20.72 44.73
C GLU A 493 12.08 20.82 43.20
N LEU A 494 13.21 21.22 42.62
CA LEU A 494 13.51 21.03 41.21
C LEU A 494 14.47 19.87 41.03
N LEU A 495 13.95 18.82 40.39
CA LEU A 495 14.66 17.61 40.01
C LEU A 495 15.26 17.83 38.61
N PHE A 496 16.57 17.80 38.50
CA PHE A 496 17.30 17.90 37.24
C PHE A 496 17.73 16.51 36.78
N PHE A 497 17.47 16.22 35.52
CA PHE A 497 17.78 14.94 34.88
C PHE A 497 18.89 15.12 33.85
N ALA A 498 19.51 14.01 33.45
CA ALA A 498 20.42 14.00 32.33
C ALA A 498 19.73 14.55 31.05
N ARG A 499 20.53 14.96 30.06
CA ARG A 499 20.04 15.46 28.76
C ARG A 499 19.17 16.72 28.83
N GLY A 500 19.34 17.53 29.88
CA GLY A 500 18.79 18.89 29.92
C GLY A 500 17.31 18.96 30.27
N ARG A 501 16.74 17.99 30.98
CA ARG A 501 15.34 18.02 31.46
C ARG A 501 15.27 18.29 32.96
N PHE A 502 14.17 18.91 33.39
CA PHE A 502 13.89 19.10 34.81
C PHE A 502 12.39 18.96 35.09
N MET A 503 12.04 18.69 36.35
CA MET A 503 10.69 18.52 36.84
C MET A 503 10.55 19.07 38.26
N ARG A 504 9.39 19.63 38.57
CA ARG A 504 8.99 19.93 39.95
C ARG A 504 8.66 18.64 40.71
N GLY A 505 9.28 18.44 41.87
CA GLY A 505 9.18 17.22 42.66
C GLY A 505 7.76 16.87 43.09
N ALA A 506 6.99 17.84 43.60
CA ALA A 506 5.58 17.63 43.97
C ALA A 506 4.62 18.13 42.88
N GLY A 507 4.95 19.24 42.22
CA GLY A 507 4.03 19.90 41.28
C GLY A 507 3.97 19.30 39.88
N GLY A 508 4.92 18.45 39.50
CA GLY A 508 4.94 17.76 38.20
C GLY A 508 5.20 18.64 36.97
N CYS A 509 5.25 19.97 37.08
CA CYS A 509 5.61 20.84 35.96
C CYS A 509 7.00 20.49 35.43
N THR A 510 7.12 20.29 34.12
CA THR A 510 8.37 19.89 33.47
C THR A 510 8.92 20.99 32.57
N GLY A 511 10.17 20.83 32.19
CA GLY A 511 10.79 21.69 31.20
C GLY A 511 12.15 21.19 30.76
N ARG A 512 12.82 22.00 29.93
CA ARG A 512 14.23 21.83 29.57
C ARG A 512 15.07 22.95 30.16
N TYR A 513 16.29 22.65 30.57
CA TYR A 513 17.21 23.66 31.08
C TYR A 513 18.45 23.78 30.19
N VAL A 514 19.03 24.98 30.16
CA VAL A 514 20.33 25.27 29.55
C VAL A 514 21.15 26.04 30.56
N LEU A 515 22.40 25.65 30.76
CA LEU A 515 23.35 26.38 31.59
C LEU A 515 24.51 26.85 30.71
N GLN A 516 24.66 28.16 30.56
CA GLN A 516 25.73 28.77 29.78
C GLN A 516 26.29 29.97 30.54
N ASP A 517 27.62 30.04 30.68
CA ASP A 517 28.34 31.16 31.33
C ASP A 517 27.78 31.56 32.72
N GLY A 518 27.33 30.57 33.50
CA GLY A 518 26.76 30.79 34.84
C GLY A 518 25.28 31.22 34.85
N LEU A 519 24.64 31.32 33.69
CA LEU A 519 23.22 31.61 33.53
C LEU A 519 22.43 30.30 33.30
N LEU A 520 21.61 29.92 34.28
CA LEU A 520 20.69 28.80 34.18
C LEU A 520 19.35 29.28 33.61
N THR A 521 19.01 28.88 32.40
CA THR A 521 17.71 29.18 31.78
C THR A 521 16.81 27.95 31.83
N LEU A 522 15.69 28.07 32.53
CA LEU A 522 14.61 27.09 32.61
C LEU A 522 13.55 27.43 31.56
N PHE A 523 13.44 26.59 30.54
CA PHE A 523 12.34 26.64 29.57
C PHE A 523 11.27 25.66 30.02
N TRP A 524 10.27 26.18 30.72
CA TRP A 524 9.12 25.42 31.16
C TRP A 524 8.23 25.01 30.00
N ASP A 525 7.58 23.85 30.13
CA ASP A 525 6.62 23.39 29.11
C ASP A 525 5.31 24.20 29.20
N ASP A 526 4.91 24.63 30.41
CA ASP A 526 3.64 25.36 30.65
C ASP A 526 3.81 26.82 31.10
N TRP A 527 5.06 27.30 31.30
CA TRP A 527 5.36 28.63 31.84
C TRP A 527 6.32 29.39 30.91
N ALA A 528 6.40 30.71 31.07
CA ALA A 528 7.40 31.50 30.34
C ALA A 528 8.83 31.12 30.78
N PRO A 529 9.83 31.16 29.89
CA PRO A 529 11.21 30.86 30.26
C PRO A 529 11.75 31.79 31.34
N GLU A 530 12.47 31.23 32.31
CA GLU A 530 13.08 31.97 33.42
C GLU A 530 14.58 31.75 33.45
N ALA A 531 15.35 32.82 33.54
CA ALA A 531 16.80 32.75 33.63
C ALA A 531 17.27 33.17 35.03
N LEU A 532 18.13 32.37 35.65
CA LEU A 532 18.68 32.60 36.98
C LEU A 532 20.20 32.68 36.90
N GLU A 533 20.78 33.63 37.61
CA GLU A 533 22.23 33.82 37.68
C GLU A 533 22.82 32.99 38.81
N LYS A 534 24.03 32.48 38.61
CA LYS A 534 24.77 31.75 39.65
C LYS A 534 24.99 32.63 40.88
N ASN A 535 24.59 32.13 42.05
CA ASN A 535 24.76 32.80 43.33
C ASN A 535 25.27 31.80 44.37
N GLY A 536 26.58 31.86 44.65
CA GLY A 536 27.25 30.86 45.47
C GLY A 536 27.17 29.45 44.85
N SER A 537 26.65 28.49 45.61
CA SER A 537 26.37 27.12 45.14
C SER A 537 25.01 26.97 44.43
N GLY A 538 24.17 28.00 44.47
CA GLY A 538 22.81 28.01 43.93
C GLY A 538 22.64 28.95 42.73
N PHE A 539 21.38 29.24 42.42
CA PHE A 539 20.98 30.18 41.37
C PHE A 539 19.87 31.09 41.90
N SER A 540 19.84 32.35 41.45
CA SER A 540 18.77 33.27 41.85
C SER A 540 18.50 34.34 40.82
N ARG A 541 17.25 34.82 40.77
CA ARG A 541 16.86 36.07 40.13
C ARG A 541 15.69 36.69 40.90
N GLY A 542 15.95 37.80 41.57
CA GLY A 542 14.95 38.46 42.42
C GLY A 542 14.39 37.48 43.46
N PRO A 543 13.06 37.28 43.53
CA PRO A 543 12.42 36.38 44.49
C PRO A 543 12.51 34.89 44.14
N PHE A 544 12.97 34.51 42.94
CA PHE A 544 13.15 33.11 42.56
C PHE A 544 14.57 32.66 42.90
N SER A 545 14.71 31.67 43.79
CA SER A 545 16.00 31.08 44.15
C SER A 545 15.97 29.55 44.13
N LEU A 546 17.12 28.98 43.80
CA LEU A 546 17.43 27.55 43.78
C LEU A 546 18.65 27.30 44.67
N THR A 547 18.49 26.48 45.70
CA THR A 547 19.57 26.07 46.59
C THR A 547 19.79 24.56 46.44
N PRO A 548 21.02 24.05 46.25
CA PRO A 548 21.24 22.61 46.16
C PRO A 548 20.74 21.91 47.43
N ALA A 549 19.94 20.86 47.26
CA ALA A 549 19.51 20.02 48.37
C ALA A 549 20.73 19.32 49.01
N ALA A 550 20.61 18.93 50.28
CA ALA A 550 21.72 18.31 51.01
C ALA A 550 22.21 17.02 50.31
N GLY A 551 23.50 16.97 49.97
CA GLY A 551 24.10 15.84 49.26
C GLY A 551 23.86 15.81 47.74
N SER A 552 23.15 16.80 47.18
CA SER A 552 22.95 16.91 45.73
C SER A 552 24.23 17.33 45.00
N ARG A 553 24.38 16.85 43.75
CA ARG A 553 25.38 17.36 42.82
C ARG A 553 25.05 18.79 42.38
N GLN A 554 26.05 19.53 41.92
CA GLN A 554 25.90 20.88 41.39
C GLN A 554 25.94 20.88 39.85
N LEU A 555 25.19 21.80 39.24
CA LEU A 555 25.26 22.10 37.81
C LEU A 555 26.49 22.98 37.48
N PRO A 556 27.18 22.79 36.33
CA PRO A 556 26.95 21.78 35.29
C PRO A 556 27.56 20.41 35.65
N PHE A 557 26.98 19.35 35.11
CA PHE A 557 27.52 17.99 35.28
C PHE A 557 28.78 17.83 34.41
N PRO A 558 29.83 17.14 34.90
CA PRO A 558 30.99 16.80 34.06
C PRO A 558 30.54 15.94 32.87
N GLU A 559 31.14 16.16 31.68
CA GLU A 559 30.79 15.52 30.40
C GLU A 559 31.00 13.99 30.32
N SER A 560 31.22 13.31 31.46
CA SER A 560 31.37 11.86 31.51
C SER A 560 30.45 11.26 32.55
N VAL A 561 29.33 10.71 32.07
CA VAL A 561 28.66 9.57 32.71
C VAL A 561 28.43 8.56 31.60
N SER A 562 29.27 7.53 31.58
CA SER A 562 29.17 6.32 30.77
C SER A 562 27.96 5.48 31.15
#